data_AF-A0A7X8IM65-F1
#
_entry.id   AF-A0A7X8IM65-F1
#
_cell.length_a   1.000
_cell.length_b   1.000
_cell.length_c   1.000
_cell.angle_alpha   90.00
_cell.angle_beta   90.00
_cell.angle_gamma   90.00
#
_symmetry.space_group_name_H-M   'P 1'
#
loop_
_entity.id
_entity.type
_entity.pdbx_description
1 polymer ?
#
loop_
_entity_poly.entity_id
_entity_poly.type
_entity_poly.pdbx_seq_one_letter_code
_entity_poly.pdbx_strand_id
1 'polypeptide(L)'
;MKKLFCLFIVMAFALTSCERNETESVLQDEIKQVSNDENRRTRPVIIGEKINNPYSIKNMQAALDSLKAHPEQHTACMKAPSSTLDDIVIEPTDLYVRYLPADSLQYLQLMSDSTLILFDYPLDHLKIQTGDYYHDPTISGAYTWLYTSVPHDYQPHHGIQYEVIEELFLPEHSSYYSEESSPTHVKGNTQMKSGEKKHTDYADVLKTLEAVSFIITGNADKLHQPDTTSTNSGMQKAVSYVNKRFLGISWKEAVYNPEGYFKVATPIGNQPLVNVRIRVARYFTFYETRTNAKGYFYFSNQFAENSVSPNIEYFVYFDGKNGNNSWKLMNALGGTTYTSVGVHSPNRYDMVFQPHSDYWGKCIQQNTISNYINMVRSEGLNLPPSELRIRPEEESNYTCGIPLMVNHVNYGLMLTSADIKLPYRNISNDF
;
A
#
# COMPACT_ATOMS: atom_id res chain seq x y z
N MET A 1 46.81 -54.91 24.46
CA MET A 1 46.60 -55.03 23.00
C MET A 1 45.56 -56.11 22.75
N LYS A 2 44.64 -55.93 21.77
CA LYS A 2 43.55 -56.86 21.36
C LYS A 2 42.45 -57.01 22.46
N LYS A 3 41.14 -56.82 22.20
CA LYS A 3 40.17 -57.46 21.27
C LYS A 3 39.92 -58.94 21.68
N LEU A 4 38.71 -59.52 21.75
CA LEU A 4 37.31 -59.16 21.36
C LEU A 4 36.33 -59.94 22.33
N PHE A 5 34.98 -60.02 22.33
CA PHE A 5 33.82 -59.59 21.49
C PHE A 5 32.48 -59.69 22.30
N CYS A 6 31.31 -59.58 21.64
CA CYS A 6 29.92 -59.93 22.08
C CYS A 6 29.24 -59.04 23.15
N LEU A 7 27.91 -58.76 23.13
CA LEU A 7 26.85 -59.01 22.12
C LEU A 7 25.77 -57.88 22.17
N PHE A 8 24.82 -57.88 21.23
CA PHE A 8 23.69 -56.94 21.10
C PHE A 8 22.60 -57.08 22.18
N ILE A 9 21.84 -55.99 22.42
CA ILE A 9 20.37 -55.93 22.19
C ILE A 9 19.83 -54.48 22.22
N VAL A 10 19.16 -54.11 21.11
CA VAL A 10 17.96 -53.22 20.92
C VAL A 10 17.72 -52.11 21.98
N MET A 11 17.87 -50.80 21.71
CA MET A 11 17.19 -49.91 20.71
C MET A 11 15.72 -49.59 21.03
N ALA A 12 15.42 -48.42 21.60
CA ALA A 12 14.14 -47.68 21.41
C ALA A 12 14.15 -46.28 22.08
N PHE A 13 14.75 -45.27 21.46
CA PHE A 13 14.29 -43.88 21.59
C PHE A 13 14.49 -43.18 20.24
N ALA A 14 13.38 -42.96 19.55
CA ALA A 14 13.39 -42.40 18.21
C ALA A 14 13.45 -40.87 18.25
N LEU A 15 14.28 -40.34 17.37
CA LEU A 15 14.45 -38.94 16.97
C LEU A 15 13.13 -38.13 16.95
N THR A 16 13.04 -37.11 17.81
CA THR A 16 12.18 -35.93 17.61
C THR A 16 12.94 -34.62 17.87
N SER A 17 14.23 -34.59 17.50
CA SER A 17 14.95 -33.33 17.29
C SER A 17 14.55 -32.78 15.93
N CYS A 18 13.58 -31.87 15.90
CA CYS A 18 13.28 -31.11 14.68
C CYS A 18 14.39 -30.08 14.45
N GLU A 19 15.37 -30.45 13.61
CA GLU A 19 16.35 -29.51 13.07
C GLU A 19 15.62 -28.50 12.16
N ARG A 20 15.33 -27.32 12.71
CA ARG A 20 14.82 -26.18 11.94
C ARG A 20 15.99 -25.52 11.21
N ASN A 21 16.29 -26.01 10.00
CA ASN A 21 17.31 -25.45 9.13
C ASN A 21 17.06 -25.76 7.64
N GLU A 22 17.83 -25.11 6.78
CA GLU A 22 17.93 -25.27 5.32
C GLU A 22 16.73 -24.81 4.46
N THR A 23 15.46 -24.97 4.87
CA THR A 23 14.32 -24.48 4.06
C THR A 23 14.12 -22.96 4.14
N GLU A 24 14.23 -22.37 5.35
CA GLU A 24 14.07 -20.92 5.54
C GLU A 24 15.18 -20.10 4.85
N SER A 25 16.40 -20.65 4.73
CA SER A 25 17.51 -19.97 4.03
C SER A 25 17.37 -19.97 2.51
N VAL A 26 16.88 -21.07 1.91
CA VAL A 26 16.64 -21.12 0.45
C VAL A 26 15.56 -20.11 0.06
N LEU A 27 14.48 -20.02 0.84
CA LEU A 27 13.43 -19.00 0.63
C LEU A 27 13.99 -17.57 0.78
N GLN A 28 14.87 -17.30 1.76
CA GLN A 28 15.43 -15.97 1.95
C GLN A 28 16.40 -15.52 0.84
N ASP A 29 17.18 -16.43 0.25
CA ASP A 29 18.07 -16.07 -0.86
C ASP A 29 17.34 -16.03 -2.23
N GLU A 30 16.24 -16.77 -2.41
CA GLU A 30 15.31 -16.54 -3.53
C GLU A 30 14.58 -15.18 -3.39
N ILE A 31 14.14 -14.79 -2.19
CA ILE A 31 13.51 -13.48 -1.93
C ILE A 31 14.48 -12.30 -2.14
N LYS A 32 15.79 -12.49 -1.98
CA LYS A 32 16.81 -11.47 -2.35
C LYS A 32 17.03 -11.31 -3.86
N GLN A 33 16.40 -12.17 -4.68
CA GLN A 33 16.39 -12.08 -6.14
C GLN A 33 14.99 -11.74 -6.68
N VAL A 34 14.24 -10.87 -5.99
CA VAL A 34 13.16 -10.09 -6.64
C VAL A 34 13.81 -9.08 -7.59
N SER A 35 14.25 -9.58 -8.75
CA SER A 35 14.57 -8.75 -9.89
C SER A 35 13.30 -8.01 -10.35
N ASN A 36 13.48 -6.78 -10.80
CA ASN A 36 12.53 -6.17 -11.71
C ASN A 36 12.63 -6.97 -13.03
N ASP A 37 11.82 -8.01 -13.18
CA ASP A 37 11.63 -8.67 -14.47
C ASP A 37 10.92 -7.67 -15.38
N GLU A 38 11.70 -7.07 -16.28
CA GLU A 38 11.38 -5.84 -17.00
C GLU A 38 10.37 -6.02 -18.14
N ASN A 39 9.78 -7.22 -18.28
CA ASN A 39 9.25 -7.76 -19.53
C ASN A 39 8.03 -8.70 -19.28
N ARG A 40 7.09 -8.30 -18.43
CA ARG A 40 6.35 -9.21 -17.54
C ARG A 40 4.83 -9.12 -17.67
N ARG A 41 4.28 -10.04 -18.49
CA ARG A 41 2.84 -10.38 -18.56
C ARG A 41 2.21 -10.53 -17.16
N THR A 42 0.95 -10.12 -17.05
CA THR A 42 0.18 -9.93 -15.81
C THR A 42 0.54 -10.88 -14.66
N ARG A 43 0.83 -10.29 -13.49
CA ARG A 43 1.35 -11.01 -12.32
C ARG A 43 0.21 -11.41 -11.37
N PRO A 44 0.01 -12.70 -11.06
CA PRO A 44 -0.80 -13.07 -9.91
C PRO A 44 -0.08 -12.67 -8.63
N VAL A 45 -0.81 -12.07 -7.68
CA VAL A 45 -0.39 -11.94 -6.28
C VAL A 45 -0.32 -13.36 -5.70
N ILE A 46 0.75 -13.71 -4.97
CA ILE A 46 0.83 -14.98 -4.24
C ILE A 46 0.75 -14.68 -2.75
N ILE A 47 -0.22 -15.30 -2.11
CA ILE A 47 -0.52 -15.20 -0.69
C ILE A 47 -0.05 -16.50 -0.01
N GLY A 48 0.62 -16.34 1.13
CA GLY A 48 1.10 -17.40 2.00
C GLY A 48 0.22 -17.58 3.23
N GLU A 49 0.83 -17.92 4.36
CA GLU A 49 0.12 -18.20 5.60
C GLU A 49 -0.59 -16.96 6.19
N LYS A 50 -1.72 -17.20 6.86
CA LYS A 50 -2.38 -16.19 7.72
C LYS A 50 -1.46 -15.83 8.88
N ILE A 51 -1.27 -14.55 9.11
CA ILE A 51 -0.47 -14.03 10.23
C ILE A 51 -1.34 -13.67 11.43
N ASN A 52 -0.74 -13.76 12.61
CA ASN A 52 -1.38 -13.32 13.85
C ASN A 52 -1.51 -11.79 13.82
N ASN A 53 -2.74 -11.29 13.65
CA ASN A 53 -3.03 -9.89 13.37
C ASN A 53 -2.69 -8.98 14.57
N PRO A 54 -1.69 -8.10 14.49
CA PRO A 54 -1.29 -7.23 15.60
C PRO A 54 -2.30 -6.12 15.90
N TYR A 55 -3.16 -5.72 14.96
CA TYR A 55 -4.17 -4.69 15.19
C TYR A 55 -5.49 -5.23 15.75
N SER A 56 -5.63 -6.54 15.93
CA SER A 56 -6.85 -7.09 16.52
C SER A 56 -7.01 -6.67 17.98
N ILE A 57 -8.24 -6.44 18.42
CA ILE A 57 -8.55 -5.98 19.79
C ILE A 57 -7.86 -6.84 20.85
N LYS A 58 -7.88 -8.16 20.66
CA LYS A 58 -7.19 -9.13 21.53
C LYS A 58 -5.69 -8.85 21.65
N ASN A 59 -5.01 -8.62 20.53
CA ASN A 59 -3.55 -8.49 20.51
C ASN A 59 -3.10 -7.08 20.93
N MET A 60 -3.85 -6.03 20.59
CA MET A 60 -3.62 -4.68 21.12
C MET A 60 -3.88 -4.59 22.63
N GLN A 61 -4.91 -5.27 23.16
CA GLN A 61 -5.09 -5.38 24.61
C GLN A 61 -3.93 -6.15 25.27
N ALA A 62 -3.51 -7.28 24.70
CA ALA A 62 -2.36 -8.04 25.20
C ALA A 62 -1.05 -7.22 25.16
N ALA A 63 -0.90 -6.28 24.22
CA ALA A 63 0.24 -5.36 24.17
C ALA A 63 0.16 -4.29 25.28
N LEU A 64 -1.02 -3.74 25.56
CA LEU A 64 -1.25 -2.81 26.67
C LEU A 64 -1.00 -3.48 28.03
N ASP A 65 -1.50 -4.71 28.21
CA ASP A 65 -1.26 -5.54 29.39
C ASP A 65 0.24 -5.87 29.55
N SER A 66 0.91 -6.20 28.44
CA SER A 66 2.36 -6.47 28.41
C SER A 66 3.17 -5.25 28.85
N LEU A 67 2.81 -4.04 28.40
CA LEU A 67 3.42 -2.79 28.85
C LEU A 67 3.18 -2.57 30.36
N LYS A 68 1.92 -2.63 30.81
CA LYS A 68 1.55 -2.44 32.23
C LYS A 68 2.23 -3.44 33.17
N ALA A 69 2.58 -4.65 32.68
CA ALA A 69 3.31 -5.66 33.43
C ALA A 69 4.84 -5.40 33.55
N HIS A 70 5.42 -4.49 32.75
CA HIS A 70 6.87 -4.25 32.66
C HIS A 70 7.27 -2.76 32.84
N PRO A 71 6.88 -2.11 33.96
CA PRO A 71 7.14 -0.68 34.18
C PRO A 71 8.63 -0.32 34.26
N GLU A 72 9.51 -1.29 34.53
CA GLU A 72 10.96 -1.11 34.51
C GLU A 72 11.56 -0.91 33.11
N GLN A 73 10.85 -1.35 32.06
CA GLN A 73 11.27 -1.18 30.67
C GLN A 73 10.74 0.10 30.02
N HIS A 74 9.82 0.82 30.66
CA HIS A 74 9.18 2.01 30.09
C HIS A 74 10.18 3.06 29.60
N THR A 75 11.25 3.34 30.34
CA THR A 75 12.28 4.32 29.96
C THR A 75 13.10 3.91 28.73
N ALA A 76 13.01 2.66 28.29
CA ALA A 76 13.64 2.15 27.07
C ALA A 76 12.66 2.05 25.89
N CYS A 77 11.34 1.98 26.13
CA CYS A 77 10.32 1.86 25.08
C CYS A 77 9.44 3.11 24.89
N MET A 78 9.42 4.08 25.81
CA MET A 78 8.67 5.34 25.69
C MET A 78 9.26 6.48 26.53
N LYS A 79 8.89 7.72 26.19
CA LYS A 79 9.17 8.96 26.91
C LYS A 79 7.97 9.42 27.75
N ALA A 80 6.76 9.03 27.34
CA ALA A 80 5.53 9.32 28.05
C ALA A 80 5.55 8.80 29.50
N PRO A 81 4.88 9.47 30.45
CA PRO A 81 4.72 8.95 31.81
C PRO A 81 4.01 7.59 31.82
N SER A 82 4.44 6.66 32.68
CA SER A 82 3.81 5.33 32.81
C SER A 82 2.29 5.37 33.01
N SER A 83 1.79 6.37 33.73
CA SER A 83 0.36 6.58 33.99
C SER A 83 -0.45 6.92 32.74
N THR A 84 0.18 7.33 31.63
CA THR A 84 -0.53 7.56 30.37
C THR A 84 -1.09 6.24 29.79
N LEU A 85 -0.54 5.08 30.17
CA LEU A 85 -1.12 3.77 29.85
C LEU A 85 -2.48 3.53 30.54
N ASP A 86 -2.74 4.17 31.68
CA ASP A 86 -3.98 3.99 32.45
C ASP A 86 -5.16 4.78 31.87
N ASP A 87 -4.85 5.82 31.08
CA ASP A 87 -5.83 6.57 30.29
C ASP A 87 -6.28 5.80 29.01
N ILE A 88 -5.49 4.82 28.53
CA ILE A 88 -5.76 4.07 27.29
C ILE A 88 -6.77 2.93 27.53
N VAL A 89 -7.82 2.91 26.70
CA VAL A 89 -8.79 1.81 26.57
C VAL A 89 -8.73 1.28 25.13
N ILE A 90 -8.80 -0.04 24.96
CA ILE A 90 -8.78 -0.71 23.65
C ILE A 90 -10.21 -1.11 23.27
N GLU A 91 -10.84 -0.32 22.40
CA GLU A 91 -12.18 -0.54 21.83
C GLU A 91 -12.12 -0.53 20.29
N PRO A 92 -13.06 -1.19 19.57
CA PRO A 92 -13.06 -1.21 18.11
C PRO A 92 -13.08 0.19 17.50
N THR A 93 -12.03 0.54 16.76
CA THR A 93 -12.02 1.74 15.90
C THR A 93 -12.57 1.39 14.52
N ASP A 94 -12.22 0.19 14.03
CA ASP A 94 -12.46 -0.30 12.67
C ASP A 94 -12.82 -1.79 12.66
N LEU A 95 -13.37 -2.25 11.54
CA LEU A 95 -13.60 -3.64 11.20
C LEU A 95 -12.71 -4.03 10.02
N TYR A 96 -12.07 -5.19 10.08
CA TYR A 96 -11.55 -5.87 8.90
C TYR A 96 -12.69 -6.66 8.25
N VAL A 97 -12.99 -6.37 6.98
CA VAL A 97 -14.20 -6.85 6.30
C VAL A 97 -13.92 -7.31 4.88
N ARG A 98 -14.83 -8.11 4.32
CA ARG A 98 -14.81 -8.50 2.92
C ARG A 98 -16.19 -8.53 2.28
N TYR A 99 -16.25 -8.19 1.00
CA TYR A 99 -17.42 -8.29 0.14
C TYR A 99 -17.24 -9.37 -0.94
N LEU A 100 -18.30 -10.07 -1.31
CA LEU A 100 -18.35 -10.92 -2.51
C LEU A 100 -19.50 -10.45 -3.42
N PRO A 101 -19.21 -9.71 -4.51
CA PRO A 101 -20.24 -9.27 -5.44
C PRO A 101 -20.69 -10.44 -6.33
N ALA A 102 -22.01 -10.64 -6.42
CA ALA A 102 -22.60 -11.71 -7.22
C ALA A 102 -22.60 -11.41 -8.73
N ASP A 103 -22.59 -10.13 -9.11
CA ASP A 103 -22.70 -9.67 -10.50
C ASP A 103 -21.92 -8.36 -10.76
N SER A 104 -21.96 -7.89 -12.02
CA SER A 104 -21.26 -6.68 -12.45
C SER A 104 -21.87 -5.39 -11.92
N LEU A 105 -23.15 -5.35 -11.55
CA LEU A 105 -23.77 -4.19 -10.92
C LEU A 105 -23.28 -4.05 -9.48
N GLN A 106 -23.23 -5.16 -8.74
CA GLN A 106 -22.66 -5.19 -7.38
C GLN A 106 -21.16 -4.83 -7.38
N TYR A 107 -20.39 -5.40 -8.31
CA TYR A 107 -18.97 -5.07 -8.46
C TYR A 107 -18.76 -3.60 -8.83
N LEU A 108 -19.52 -3.06 -9.79
CA LEU A 108 -19.41 -1.65 -10.18
C LEU A 108 -19.90 -0.69 -9.09
N GLN A 109 -20.88 -1.08 -8.29
CA GLN A 109 -21.32 -0.33 -7.10
C GLN A 109 -20.17 -0.19 -6.10
N LEU A 110 -19.56 -1.31 -5.69
CA LEU A 110 -18.39 -1.34 -4.81
C LEU A 110 -17.22 -0.51 -5.37
N MET A 111 -16.90 -0.67 -6.66
CA MET A 111 -15.82 0.06 -7.34
C MET A 111 -16.17 1.54 -7.63
N SER A 112 -17.38 1.99 -7.30
CA SER A 112 -17.81 3.39 -7.45
C SER A 112 -17.91 4.15 -6.11
N ASP A 113 -17.91 3.44 -4.99
CA ASP A 113 -17.97 4.08 -3.67
C ASP A 113 -16.58 4.64 -3.28
N SER A 114 -16.48 5.96 -3.24
CA SER A 114 -15.23 6.66 -2.86
C SER A 114 -14.90 6.61 -1.37
N THR A 115 -15.73 5.98 -0.53
CA THR A 115 -15.43 5.69 0.88
C THR A 115 -14.72 4.35 1.06
N LEU A 116 -14.70 3.48 0.03
CA LEU A 116 -14.10 2.15 0.10
C LEU A 116 -12.77 2.05 -0.66
N ILE A 117 -11.76 1.51 0.00
CA ILE A 117 -10.44 1.23 -0.58
C ILE A 117 -10.24 -0.29 -0.60
N LEU A 118 -10.86 -0.91 -1.61
CA LEU A 118 -10.91 -2.36 -1.77
C LEU A 118 -9.62 -2.91 -2.37
N PHE A 119 -9.25 -4.12 -1.92
CA PHE A 119 -8.18 -4.98 -2.46
C PHE A 119 -8.77 -6.34 -2.79
N ASP A 120 -8.23 -7.03 -3.79
CA ASP A 120 -8.68 -8.36 -4.21
C ASP A 120 -8.04 -9.51 -3.43
N TYR A 121 -7.00 -9.24 -2.64
CA TYR A 121 -6.31 -10.18 -1.76
C TYR A 121 -6.57 -9.90 -0.25
N PRO A 122 -6.49 -10.91 0.62
CA PRO A 122 -6.60 -10.72 2.07
C PRO A 122 -5.41 -9.95 2.66
N LEU A 123 -5.71 -9.06 3.61
CA LEU A 123 -4.75 -8.14 4.23
C LEU A 123 -4.00 -8.75 5.43
N ASP A 124 -4.53 -9.83 5.99
CA ASP A 124 -4.07 -10.54 7.20
C ASP A 124 -3.18 -11.77 6.89
N HIS A 125 -2.56 -11.82 5.70
CA HIS A 125 -1.73 -12.94 5.26
C HIS A 125 -0.35 -12.46 4.76
N LEU A 126 0.64 -13.35 4.74
CA LEU A 126 1.94 -13.06 4.12
C LEU A 126 1.80 -12.87 2.60
N LYS A 127 2.27 -11.74 2.06
CA LYS A 127 2.35 -11.53 0.62
C LYS A 127 3.70 -12.04 0.10
N ILE A 128 3.73 -13.30 -0.33
CA ILE A 128 4.92 -13.94 -0.92
C ILE A 128 5.31 -13.24 -2.24
N GLN A 129 4.32 -12.78 -3.00
CA GLN A 129 4.54 -12.09 -4.26
C GLN A 129 3.53 -10.96 -4.47
N THR A 130 4.02 -9.73 -4.64
CA THR A 130 3.27 -8.60 -5.22
C THR A 130 2.89 -8.91 -6.68
N GLY A 131 1.71 -8.46 -7.11
CA GLY A 131 1.22 -8.62 -8.48
C GLY A 131 0.09 -7.64 -8.83
N ASP A 132 -0.55 -7.89 -9.97
CA ASP A 132 -1.70 -7.14 -10.47
C ASP A 132 -3.02 -7.59 -9.87
N TYR A 133 -3.19 -8.92 -9.71
CA TYR A 133 -4.47 -9.51 -9.34
C TYR A 133 -4.33 -10.72 -8.40
N TYR A 134 -5.31 -10.90 -7.52
CA TYR A 134 -5.58 -12.14 -6.81
C TYR A 134 -6.98 -12.64 -7.18
N HIS A 135 -7.15 -13.95 -7.20
CA HIS A 135 -8.47 -14.57 -7.27
C HIS A 135 -8.51 -15.69 -6.24
N ASP A 136 -9.46 -15.63 -5.32
CA ASP A 136 -9.55 -16.57 -4.21
C ASP A 136 -9.80 -18.00 -4.74
N PRO A 137 -8.93 -18.98 -4.47
CA PRO A 137 -9.03 -20.33 -5.02
C PRO A 137 -10.25 -21.11 -4.51
N THR A 138 -10.96 -20.61 -3.49
CA THR A 138 -12.23 -21.17 -3.02
C THR A 138 -13.43 -20.72 -3.86
N ILE A 139 -13.27 -19.69 -4.72
CA ILE A 139 -14.36 -19.07 -5.47
C ILE A 139 -14.28 -19.41 -6.96
N SER A 140 -15.30 -20.10 -7.48
CA SER A 140 -15.41 -20.50 -8.90
C SER A 140 -16.11 -19.48 -9.80
N GLY A 141 -16.56 -18.34 -9.25
CA GLY A 141 -17.22 -17.27 -9.99
C GLY A 141 -16.25 -16.34 -10.73
N ALA A 142 -16.79 -15.40 -11.50
CA ALA A 142 -16.01 -14.36 -12.20
C ALA A 142 -15.54 -13.19 -11.28
N TYR A 143 -15.97 -13.20 -10.02
CA TYR A 143 -15.58 -12.23 -8.99
C TYR A 143 -14.92 -12.97 -7.83
N THR A 144 -14.01 -12.28 -7.15
CA THR A 144 -13.29 -12.73 -5.95
C THR A 144 -13.79 -11.96 -4.73
N TRP A 145 -13.33 -12.36 -3.55
CA TRP A 145 -13.47 -11.56 -2.33
C TRP A 145 -12.75 -10.22 -2.46
N LEU A 146 -13.40 -9.16 -2.00
CA LEU A 146 -12.88 -7.79 -1.97
C LEU A 146 -12.73 -7.33 -0.52
N TYR A 147 -11.50 -7.20 -0.07
CA TYR A 147 -11.09 -6.95 1.31
C TYR A 147 -10.83 -5.45 1.57
N THR A 148 -11.18 -4.96 2.76
CA THR A 148 -10.89 -3.59 3.22
C THR A 148 -10.97 -3.49 4.74
N SER A 149 -10.44 -2.43 5.33
CA SER A 149 -10.85 -1.90 6.63
C SER A 149 -11.95 -0.85 6.45
N VAL A 150 -12.81 -0.67 7.45
CA VAL A 150 -13.88 0.36 7.54
C VAL A 150 -14.10 0.76 9.00
N PRO A 151 -14.63 1.96 9.32
CA PRO A 151 -14.97 2.35 10.69
C PRO A 151 -15.91 1.35 11.40
N HIS A 152 -15.83 1.25 12.73
CA HIS A 152 -16.61 0.29 13.52
C HIS A 152 -18.14 0.44 13.41
N ASP A 153 -18.63 1.63 13.07
CA ASP A 153 -20.05 1.94 12.87
C ASP A 153 -20.51 1.86 11.40
N TYR A 154 -19.63 1.43 10.49
CA TYR A 154 -19.87 1.37 9.05
C TYR A 154 -21.09 0.51 8.67
N GLN A 155 -21.92 1.04 7.77
CA GLN A 155 -23.14 0.40 7.30
C GLN A 155 -22.91 -0.25 5.92
N PRO A 156 -22.94 -1.59 5.79
CA PRO A 156 -22.60 -2.27 4.55
C PRO A 156 -23.69 -2.16 3.47
N HIS A 157 -23.26 -2.25 2.21
CA HIS A 157 -24.17 -2.20 1.05
C HIS A 157 -25.20 -3.33 1.07
N HIS A 158 -26.48 -2.97 1.16
CA HIS A 158 -27.59 -3.93 1.09
C HIS A 158 -27.57 -4.75 -0.21
N GLY A 159 -27.76 -6.07 -0.08
CA GLY A 159 -27.89 -7.00 -1.21
C GLY A 159 -26.58 -7.59 -1.74
N ILE A 160 -25.42 -7.10 -1.28
CA ILE A 160 -24.10 -7.67 -1.57
C ILE A 160 -23.70 -8.60 -0.40
N GLN A 161 -23.07 -9.74 -0.65
CA GLN A 161 -22.54 -10.58 0.44
C GLN A 161 -21.40 -9.84 1.14
N TYR A 162 -21.46 -9.74 2.46
CA TYR A 162 -20.55 -9.00 3.32
C TYR A 162 -20.26 -9.80 4.59
N GLU A 163 -18.99 -9.85 4.99
CA GLU A 163 -18.51 -10.59 6.15
C GLU A 163 -17.53 -9.72 6.95
N VAL A 164 -17.77 -9.60 8.26
CA VAL A 164 -16.80 -9.07 9.22
C VAL A 164 -15.84 -10.20 9.59
N ILE A 165 -14.54 -9.96 9.45
CA ILE A 165 -13.48 -10.94 9.69
C ILE A 165 -12.92 -10.78 11.10
N GLU A 166 -12.64 -9.55 11.52
CA GLU A 166 -12.02 -9.24 12.82
C GLU A 166 -12.26 -7.77 13.23
N GLU A 167 -12.42 -7.51 14.52
CA GLU A 167 -12.46 -6.15 15.08
C GLU A 167 -11.03 -5.61 15.29
N LEU A 168 -10.80 -4.35 14.92
CA LEU A 168 -9.48 -3.71 14.92
C LEU A 168 -9.42 -2.51 15.87
N PHE A 169 -8.25 -2.30 16.45
CA PHE A 169 -7.81 -1.01 16.99
C PHE A 169 -6.69 -0.48 16.10
N LEU A 170 -7.01 0.51 15.25
CA LEU A 170 -6.03 1.25 14.46
C LEU A 170 -5.63 2.51 15.24
N PRO A 171 -4.37 2.65 15.68
CA PRO A 171 -3.95 3.77 16.53
C PRO A 171 -4.31 5.15 15.97
N GLU A 172 -4.16 5.35 14.66
CA GLU A 172 -4.50 6.59 13.95
C GLU A 172 -5.98 6.97 13.96
N HIS A 173 -6.88 6.01 14.19
CA HIS A 173 -8.33 6.24 14.26
C HIS A 173 -8.84 6.33 15.71
N SER A 174 -7.98 6.13 16.70
CA SER A 174 -8.33 6.21 18.11
C SER A 174 -8.51 7.65 18.60
N SER A 175 -9.35 7.85 19.63
CA SER A 175 -9.58 9.16 20.28
C SER A 175 -8.36 9.76 20.98
N TYR A 176 -7.27 8.98 21.11
CA TYR A 176 -5.99 9.40 21.67
C TYR A 176 -5.03 9.96 20.60
N TYR A 177 -5.33 9.79 19.31
CA TYR A 177 -4.46 10.21 18.22
C TYR A 177 -4.48 11.73 18.01
N SER A 178 -3.37 12.24 17.47
CA SER A 178 -3.25 13.59 16.94
C SER A 178 -2.11 13.63 15.92
N GLU A 179 -2.34 14.21 14.74
CA GLU A 179 -1.27 14.44 13.77
C GLU A 179 -0.16 15.32 14.38
N GLU A 180 1.10 14.88 14.30
CA GLU A 180 2.24 15.70 14.76
C GLU A 180 2.43 16.85 13.78
N SER A 181 2.09 18.08 14.16
CA SER A 181 2.22 19.24 13.27
C SER A 181 3.67 19.40 12.80
N SER A 182 3.88 19.33 11.48
CA SER A 182 5.21 19.21 10.90
C SER A 182 6.14 20.34 11.37
N PRO A 183 7.31 20.04 11.97
CA PRO A 183 8.20 21.07 12.48
C PRO A 183 8.89 21.78 11.31
N THR A 184 8.25 22.87 10.85
CA THR A 184 8.97 23.97 10.22
C THR A 184 10.19 24.31 11.07
N HIS A 185 11.35 24.57 10.44
CA HIS A 185 12.66 24.62 11.11
C HIS A 185 12.83 25.81 12.10
N VAL A 186 12.14 25.75 13.25
CA VAL A 186 12.25 26.71 14.35
C VAL A 186 13.23 26.20 15.39
N LYS A 187 14.52 26.48 15.16
CA LYS A 187 15.52 26.41 16.24
C LYS A 187 15.32 27.60 17.19
N GLY A 188 14.44 27.47 18.17
CA GLY A 188 14.28 28.47 19.22
C GLY A 188 13.13 28.19 20.20
N ASN A 189 13.49 27.93 21.46
CA ASN A 189 12.65 27.92 22.67
C ASN A 189 11.34 27.10 22.64
N THR A 190 11.31 26.01 23.41
CA THR A 190 10.08 25.25 23.70
C THR A 190 9.85 25.09 25.20
N GLN A 191 9.04 25.98 25.77
CA GLN A 191 8.06 25.56 26.77
C GLN A 191 6.80 25.16 25.99
N MET A 192 6.60 23.86 25.77
CA MET A 192 5.37 23.34 25.15
C MET A 192 4.17 23.57 26.08
N LYS A 193 2.98 23.82 25.52
CA LYS A 193 1.76 23.97 26.33
C LYS A 193 1.35 22.59 26.88
N SER A 194 0.67 22.58 28.03
CA SER A 194 0.28 21.33 28.70
C SER A 194 -0.61 20.42 27.84
N GLY A 195 -1.47 20.98 26.98
CA GLY A 195 -2.30 20.22 26.05
C GLY A 195 -1.49 19.60 24.91
N GLU A 196 -0.64 20.41 24.25
CA GLU A 196 0.31 19.96 23.22
C GLU A 196 1.18 18.80 23.75
N LYS A 197 1.67 18.93 24.99
CA LYS A 197 2.43 17.86 25.64
C LYS A 197 1.60 16.58 25.83
N LYS A 198 0.36 16.68 26.34
CA LYS A 198 -0.47 15.46 26.58
C LYS A 198 -0.74 14.70 25.28
N HIS A 199 -0.96 15.43 24.18
CA HIS A 199 -1.07 14.82 22.84
C HIS A 199 0.23 14.11 22.41
N THR A 200 1.41 14.71 22.63
CA THR A 200 2.68 14.01 22.34
C THR A 200 2.94 12.80 23.26
N ASP A 201 2.48 12.83 24.51
CA ASP A 201 2.59 11.70 25.43
C ASP A 201 1.69 10.52 24.96
N TYR A 202 0.47 10.79 24.46
CA TYR A 202 -0.39 9.75 23.86
C TYR A 202 0.16 9.20 22.54
N ALA A 203 0.64 10.08 21.64
CA ALA A 203 1.21 9.66 20.37
C ALA A 203 2.42 8.71 20.57
N ASP A 204 3.29 9.00 21.54
CA ASP A 204 4.42 8.13 21.90
C ASP A 204 3.97 6.78 22.48
N VAL A 205 2.92 6.76 23.32
CA VAL A 205 2.31 5.52 23.83
C VAL A 205 1.70 4.68 22.70
N LEU A 206 0.94 5.28 21.79
CA LEU A 206 0.29 4.58 20.67
C LEU A 206 1.33 3.91 19.74
N LYS A 207 2.42 4.63 19.40
CA LYS A 207 3.53 4.11 18.60
C LYS A 207 4.22 2.91 19.28
N THR A 208 4.42 3.00 20.59
CA THR A 208 4.99 1.90 21.38
C THR A 208 4.03 0.72 21.53
N LEU A 209 2.72 0.96 21.70
CA LEU A 209 1.70 -0.07 21.80
C LEU A 209 1.63 -0.92 20.51
N GLU A 210 1.60 -0.25 19.35
CA GLU A 210 1.67 -0.89 18.03
C GLU A 210 2.92 -1.79 17.92
N ALA A 211 4.10 -1.22 18.22
CA ALA A 211 5.37 -1.95 18.17
C ALA A 211 5.39 -3.18 19.11
N VAL A 212 4.84 -3.07 20.32
CA VAL A 212 4.75 -4.19 21.27
C VAL A 212 3.77 -5.24 20.78
N SER A 213 2.65 -4.87 20.15
CA SER A 213 1.74 -5.84 19.55
C SER A 213 2.43 -6.65 18.44
N PHE A 214 3.21 -6.01 17.57
CA PHE A 214 4.03 -6.72 16.58
C PHE A 214 5.06 -7.67 17.23
N ILE A 215 5.69 -7.28 18.34
CA ILE A 215 6.60 -8.15 19.10
C ILE A 215 5.88 -9.41 19.62
N ILE A 216 4.79 -9.25 20.38
CA ILE A 216 4.12 -10.38 21.04
C ILE A 216 3.35 -11.28 20.07
N THR A 217 2.95 -10.77 18.90
CA THR A 217 2.30 -11.57 17.86
C THR A 217 3.26 -12.39 17.00
N GLY A 218 4.58 -12.21 17.16
CA GLY A 218 5.61 -12.90 16.37
C GLY A 218 5.97 -12.19 15.05
N ASN A 219 5.50 -10.95 14.85
CA ASN A 219 5.78 -10.11 13.69
C ASN A 219 7.01 -9.18 13.92
N ALA A 220 7.93 -9.57 14.82
CA ALA A 220 9.08 -8.77 15.24
C ALA A 220 10.17 -8.59 14.15
N ASP A 221 10.08 -9.38 13.08
CA ASP A 221 10.84 -9.25 11.83
C ASP A 221 10.44 -8.01 11.02
N LYS A 222 9.19 -7.57 11.15
CA LYS A 222 8.61 -6.43 10.41
C LYS A 222 8.92 -5.09 11.07
N LEU A 223 9.54 -5.06 12.26
CA LEU A 223 9.96 -3.81 12.89
C LEU A 223 11.14 -3.22 12.11
N HIS A 224 11.17 -1.90 11.89
CA HIS A 224 12.33 -1.25 11.30
C HIS A 224 13.55 -1.37 12.24
N GLN A 225 14.52 -2.19 11.84
CA GLN A 225 15.83 -2.30 12.49
C GLN A 225 16.81 -1.32 11.86
N PRO A 226 17.74 -0.71 12.62
CA PRO A 226 18.58 0.38 12.14
C PRO A 226 19.65 -0.11 11.16
N ASP A 227 19.38 0.05 9.87
CA ASP A 227 20.40 -0.08 8.84
C ASP A 227 21.47 1.02 9.02
N THR A 228 22.73 0.63 9.18
CA THR A 228 23.81 1.55 9.59
C THR A 228 24.54 2.21 8.42
N THR A 229 24.16 1.86 7.19
CA THR A 229 24.93 2.15 5.97
C THR A 229 24.12 2.67 4.79
N SER A 230 23.49 3.85 4.92
CA SER A 230 23.39 4.81 3.79
C SER A 230 22.83 6.17 4.22
N THR A 231 23.50 7.26 3.81
CA THR A 231 22.90 8.59 3.70
C THR A 231 22.90 9.04 2.24
N ASN A 232 22.06 8.39 1.43
CA ASN A 232 21.94 8.71 0.01
C ASN A 232 21.35 10.12 -0.20
N SER A 233 21.94 10.88 -1.13
CA SER A 233 21.46 12.21 -1.51
C SER A 233 20.10 12.11 -2.21
N GLY A 234 19.03 12.58 -1.57
CA GLY A 234 17.68 12.62 -2.14
C GLY A 234 16.57 12.22 -1.17
N MET A 235 16.94 11.50 -0.10
CA MET A 235 16.07 11.11 1.02
C MET A 235 15.41 12.33 1.68
N GLN A 236 14.18 12.14 2.17
CA GLN A 236 13.60 13.01 3.18
C GLN A 236 14.46 12.98 4.45
N LYS A 237 14.55 14.13 5.12
CA LYS A 237 14.93 14.15 6.52
C LYS A 237 13.74 13.64 7.33
N ALA A 238 13.86 12.47 7.96
CA ALA A 238 12.87 12.02 8.93
C ALA A 238 12.62 13.12 9.97
N VAL A 239 11.35 13.29 10.36
CA VAL A 239 10.93 14.35 11.29
C VAL A 239 11.59 14.17 12.67
N SER A 240 11.79 12.92 13.09
CA SER A 240 12.59 12.56 14.26
C SER A 240 13.22 11.17 14.05
N TYR A 241 14.17 10.82 14.93
CA TYR A 241 14.69 9.45 15.07
C TYR A 241 14.73 9.09 16.56
N VAL A 242 14.14 7.96 16.95
CA VAL A 242 14.20 7.45 18.33
C VAL A 242 14.49 5.95 18.28
N ASN A 243 15.53 5.49 18.98
CA ASN A 243 15.74 4.06 19.21
C ASN A 243 14.97 3.65 20.46
N LYS A 244 14.20 2.57 20.39
CA LYS A 244 13.39 2.01 21.50
C LYS A 244 13.64 0.51 21.64
N ARG A 245 13.36 -0.04 22.83
CA ARG A 245 13.59 -1.45 23.16
C ARG A 245 12.57 -1.99 24.16
N PHE A 246 12.02 -3.18 23.91
CA PHE A 246 11.09 -3.88 24.80
C PHE A 246 11.24 -5.40 24.64
N LEU A 247 11.16 -6.16 25.75
CA LEU A 247 11.34 -7.62 25.79
C LEU A 247 12.61 -8.11 25.05
N GLY A 248 13.68 -7.33 25.13
CA GLY A 248 14.96 -7.59 24.47
C GLY A 248 15.04 -7.15 23.00
N ILE A 249 13.92 -7.02 22.30
CA ILE A 249 13.82 -6.58 20.90
C ILE A 249 13.98 -5.06 20.79
N SER A 250 14.74 -4.60 19.80
CA SER A 250 14.99 -3.17 19.55
C SER A 250 14.39 -2.74 18.22
N TRP A 251 13.83 -1.52 18.17
CA TRP A 251 13.36 -0.88 16.95
C TRP A 251 13.80 0.59 16.88
N LYS A 252 13.57 1.21 15.73
CA LYS A 252 13.79 2.63 15.51
C LYS A 252 12.49 3.25 14.99
N GLU A 253 12.10 4.37 15.55
CA GLU A 253 10.97 5.18 15.11
C GLU A 253 11.42 6.39 14.29
N ALA A 254 10.67 6.67 13.23
CA ALA A 254 10.71 7.88 12.42
C ALA A 254 9.31 8.20 11.88
N VAL A 255 9.12 9.38 11.30
CA VAL A 255 7.87 9.78 10.64
C VAL A 255 8.18 10.46 9.32
N TYR A 256 7.43 10.10 8.28
CA TYR A 256 7.54 10.61 6.93
C TYR A 256 6.15 10.92 6.36
N ASN A 257 6.15 11.78 5.36
CA ASN A 257 4.99 12.07 4.52
C ASN A 257 5.37 11.62 3.11
N PRO A 258 4.93 10.43 2.65
CA PRO A 258 5.44 9.86 1.42
C PRO A 258 5.30 10.81 0.23
N GLU A 259 6.37 10.91 -0.56
CA GLU A 259 6.43 11.79 -1.72
C GLU A 259 7.26 11.14 -2.83
N GLY A 260 7.23 11.74 -4.02
CA GLY A 260 8.16 11.35 -5.07
C GLY A 260 7.74 11.82 -6.45
N TYR A 261 8.55 11.50 -7.44
CA TYR A 261 8.33 11.85 -8.83
C TYR A 261 8.12 10.59 -9.68
N PHE A 262 6.90 10.38 -10.18
CA PHE A 262 6.63 9.37 -11.20
C PHE A 262 6.68 9.99 -12.59
N LYS A 263 7.42 9.33 -13.49
CA LYS A 263 7.70 9.76 -14.85
C LYS A 263 7.53 8.60 -15.81
N VAL A 264 7.29 8.90 -17.08
CA VAL A 264 7.28 7.92 -18.16
C VAL A 264 8.39 8.28 -19.17
N ALA A 265 9.21 7.30 -19.52
CA ALA A 265 10.23 7.47 -20.56
C ALA A 265 9.55 7.63 -21.93
N THR A 266 10.07 8.51 -22.77
CA THR A 266 9.57 8.72 -24.14
C THR A 266 10.75 8.94 -25.09
N PRO A 267 10.58 8.87 -26.42
CA PRO A 267 11.66 9.18 -27.37
C PRO A 267 12.28 10.58 -27.17
N ILE A 268 11.51 11.50 -26.59
CA ILE A 268 11.88 12.90 -26.31
C ILE A 268 12.32 13.12 -24.85
N GLY A 269 12.58 12.05 -24.09
CA GLY A 269 13.05 12.07 -22.70
C GLY A 269 11.99 11.68 -21.65
N ASN A 270 12.34 11.82 -20.37
CA ASN A 270 11.49 11.37 -19.26
C ASN A 270 10.42 12.43 -18.90
N GLN A 271 9.20 12.22 -19.40
CA GLN A 271 8.07 13.10 -19.18
C GLN A 271 7.39 12.84 -17.82
N PRO A 272 6.77 13.85 -17.17
CA PRO A 272 6.02 13.63 -15.93
C PRO A 272 4.82 12.71 -16.18
N LEU A 273 4.51 11.80 -15.26
CA LEU A 273 3.25 11.05 -15.27
C LEU A 273 2.19 11.85 -14.50
N VAL A 274 1.22 12.44 -15.19
CA VAL A 274 0.35 13.51 -14.65
C VAL A 274 -1.05 13.01 -14.30
N ASN A 275 -1.62 13.55 -13.22
CA ASN A 275 -2.99 13.34 -12.73
C ASN A 275 -3.38 11.89 -12.39
N VAL A 276 -2.41 10.96 -12.42
CA VAL A 276 -2.63 9.56 -12.07
C VAL A 276 -2.85 9.44 -10.57
N ARG A 277 -3.72 8.52 -10.15
CA ARG A 277 -3.99 8.28 -8.73
C ARG A 277 -2.93 7.35 -8.16
N ILE A 278 -2.28 7.80 -7.09
CA ILE A 278 -1.32 7.00 -6.33
C ILE A 278 -2.03 6.54 -5.07
N ARG A 279 -2.13 5.23 -4.86
CA ARG A 279 -2.50 4.64 -3.56
C ARG A 279 -1.22 4.16 -2.88
N VAL A 280 -1.11 4.37 -1.59
CA VAL A 280 -0.15 3.67 -0.73
C VAL A 280 -0.91 2.84 0.28
N ALA A 281 -0.44 1.62 0.54
CA ALA A 281 -1.05 0.72 1.51
C ALA A 281 -0.01 0.04 2.41
N ARG A 282 -0.37 -0.13 3.67
CA ARG A 282 0.35 -0.91 4.68
C ARG A 282 -0.68 -1.55 5.60
N TYR A 283 -0.85 -2.87 5.51
CA TYR A 283 -1.77 -3.61 6.38
C TYR A 283 -3.22 -3.11 6.21
N PHE A 284 -3.84 -2.54 7.26
CA PHE A 284 -5.17 -1.91 7.22
C PHE A 284 -5.12 -0.38 7.02
N THR A 285 -3.92 0.21 6.95
CA THR A 285 -3.74 1.65 6.72
C THR A 285 -3.50 1.90 5.23
N PHE A 286 -4.27 2.80 4.62
CA PHE A 286 -4.10 3.18 3.21
C PHE A 286 -4.56 4.61 2.95
N TYR A 287 -3.92 5.27 1.98
CA TYR A 287 -4.26 6.62 1.56
C TYR A 287 -4.10 6.78 0.06
N GLU A 288 -4.78 7.77 -0.52
CA GLU A 288 -4.74 8.07 -1.95
C GLU A 288 -4.44 9.55 -2.22
N THR A 289 -3.62 9.83 -3.23
CA THR A 289 -3.28 11.18 -3.71
C THR A 289 -3.18 11.17 -5.25
N ARG A 290 -2.83 12.30 -5.88
CA ARG A 290 -2.56 12.38 -7.32
C ARG A 290 -1.23 13.04 -7.65
N THR A 291 -0.63 12.62 -8.76
CA THR A 291 0.52 13.35 -9.31
C THR A 291 0.10 14.68 -9.91
N ASN A 292 0.86 15.74 -9.61
CA ASN A 292 0.66 17.05 -10.22
C ASN A 292 1.31 17.15 -11.62
N ALA A 293 1.27 18.34 -12.23
CA ALA A 293 1.83 18.60 -13.57
C ALA A 293 3.35 18.35 -13.72
N LYS A 294 4.09 18.12 -12.62
CA LYS A 294 5.52 17.74 -12.62
C LYS A 294 5.74 16.24 -12.39
N GLY A 295 4.67 15.44 -12.31
CA GLY A 295 4.74 14.03 -11.92
C GLY A 295 4.95 13.82 -10.42
N TYR A 296 4.92 14.90 -9.63
CA TYR A 296 5.15 14.85 -8.19
C TYR A 296 3.87 14.47 -7.44
N PHE A 297 3.96 13.50 -6.55
CA PHE A 297 2.92 13.16 -5.58
C PHE A 297 3.41 13.46 -4.15
N TYR A 298 2.45 13.70 -3.25
CA TYR A 298 2.69 13.91 -1.82
C TYR A 298 1.45 13.45 -1.04
N PHE A 299 1.69 12.83 0.12
CA PHE A 299 0.65 12.46 1.07
C PHE A 299 0.74 13.37 2.30
N SER A 300 -0.37 14.03 2.66
CA SER A 300 -0.50 14.83 3.88
C SER A 300 -0.53 13.96 5.14
N ASN A 301 -1.06 12.74 5.02
CA ASN A 301 -1.14 11.77 6.10
C ASN A 301 0.25 11.21 6.43
N GLN A 302 0.54 11.12 7.73
CA GLN A 302 1.81 10.66 8.23
C GLN A 302 1.91 9.13 8.17
N PHE A 303 2.84 8.64 7.36
CA PHE A 303 3.35 7.29 7.56
C PHE A 303 4.47 7.36 8.58
N ALA A 304 4.13 7.00 9.82
CA ALA A 304 5.14 6.68 10.80
C ALA A 304 5.90 5.43 10.33
N GLU A 305 7.22 5.58 10.14
CA GLU A 305 8.20 4.51 10.33
C GLU A 305 8.32 4.24 11.84
N ASN A 306 7.17 4.00 12.49
CA ASN A 306 7.12 2.98 13.52
C ASN A 306 7.56 1.70 12.82
N SER A 307 8.46 0.93 13.43
CA SER A 307 8.21 -0.41 13.96
C SER A 307 7.33 -1.42 13.19
N VAL A 308 6.88 -1.15 11.98
CA VAL A 308 5.86 -1.91 11.24
C VAL A 308 6.05 -1.62 9.76
N SER A 309 6.69 -2.56 9.06
CA SER A 309 7.02 -2.52 7.63
C SER A 309 7.51 -1.13 7.19
N PRO A 310 8.82 -0.83 7.27
CA PRO A 310 9.39 0.43 6.80
C PRO A 310 9.26 0.65 5.29
N ASN A 311 8.62 -0.27 4.56
CA ASN A 311 8.25 -0.12 3.18
C ASN A 311 6.72 -0.24 3.05
N ILE A 312 6.12 0.72 2.35
CA ILE A 312 4.69 0.74 1.99
C ILE A 312 4.55 0.27 0.55
N GLU A 313 3.44 -0.39 0.21
CA GLU A 313 3.20 -0.78 -1.18
C GLU A 313 2.56 0.37 -1.95
N TYR A 314 3.21 0.77 -3.04
CA TYR A 314 2.76 1.83 -3.93
C TYR A 314 1.99 1.23 -5.10
N PHE A 315 0.82 1.79 -5.40
CA PHE A 315 -0.02 1.41 -6.53
C PHE A 315 -0.35 2.63 -7.40
N VAL A 316 -0.37 2.42 -8.72
CA VAL A 316 -0.72 3.44 -9.71
C VAL A 316 -2.04 3.07 -10.37
N TYR A 317 -3.09 3.84 -10.09
CA TYR A 317 -4.44 3.69 -10.62
C TYR A 317 -4.63 4.63 -11.83
N PHE A 318 -4.88 4.04 -13.00
CA PHE A 318 -4.98 4.76 -14.27
C PHE A 318 -6.35 5.42 -14.48
N ASP A 319 -6.63 6.39 -13.62
CA ASP A 319 -7.76 7.31 -13.72
C ASP A 319 -7.31 8.76 -13.53
N GLY A 320 -8.18 9.71 -13.84
CA GLY A 320 -7.91 11.13 -13.71
C GLY A 320 -9.17 11.98 -13.62
N LYS A 321 -9.00 13.23 -13.16
CA LYS A 321 -10.07 14.23 -13.04
C LYS A 321 -9.55 15.64 -13.34
N ASN A 322 -10.29 16.41 -14.12
CA ASN A 322 -9.98 17.80 -14.45
C ASN A 322 -11.28 18.61 -14.48
N GLY A 323 -11.57 19.31 -13.38
CA GLY A 323 -12.87 19.95 -13.16
C GLY A 323 -14.00 18.93 -13.15
N ASN A 324 -14.97 19.12 -14.05
CA ASN A 324 -16.14 18.24 -14.20
C ASN A 324 -15.90 17.04 -15.15
N ASN A 325 -14.71 16.91 -15.77
CA ASN A 325 -14.34 15.75 -16.55
C ASN A 325 -13.54 14.76 -15.70
N SER A 326 -13.86 13.47 -15.81
CA SER A 326 -13.08 12.35 -15.29
C SER A 326 -12.89 11.27 -16.34
N TRP A 327 -11.89 10.42 -16.15
CA TRP A 327 -11.64 9.27 -17.00
C TRP A 327 -11.05 8.12 -16.19
N LYS A 328 -11.23 6.89 -16.69
CA LYS A 328 -10.56 5.69 -16.19
C LYS A 328 -10.25 4.73 -17.33
N LEU A 329 -9.03 4.19 -17.32
CA LEU A 329 -8.69 2.98 -18.06
C LEU A 329 -9.35 1.81 -17.33
N MET A 330 -10.17 1.03 -18.03
CA MET A 330 -10.99 -0.03 -17.45
C MET A 330 -10.25 -1.36 -17.36
N ASN A 331 -10.37 -2.03 -16.22
CA ASN A 331 -10.05 -3.45 -16.09
C ASN A 331 -11.17 -4.31 -16.76
N ALA A 332 -10.94 -5.62 -16.88
CA ALA A 332 -11.88 -6.54 -17.55
C ALA A 332 -13.28 -6.63 -16.87
N LEU A 333 -13.38 -6.28 -15.59
CA LEU A 333 -14.61 -6.25 -14.80
C LEU A 333 -15.28 -4.85 -14.78
N GLY A 334 -14.65 -3.84 -15.38
CA GLY A 334 -15.14 -2.47 -15.49
C GLY A 334 -14.75 -1.52 -14.35
N GLY A 335 -13.96 -1.99 -13.38
CA GLY A 335 -13.26 -1.13 -12.41
C GLY A 335 -12.08 -0.40 -13.06
N THR A 336 -11.35 0.41 -12.30
CA THR A 336 -10.12 1.06 -12.80
C THR A 336 -8.96 0.05 -12.87
N THR A 337 -8.20 0.06 -13.96
CA THR A 337 -6.91 -0.63 -14.08
C THR A 337 -5.87 0.02 -13.18
N TYR A 338 -5.16 -0.78 -12.39
CA TYR A 338 -3.99 -0.34 -11.65
C TYR A 338 -2.76 -1.21 -11.96
N THR A 339 -1.66 -0.89 -11.29
CA THR A 339 -0.51 -1.77 -11.09
C THR A 339 0.07 -1.52 -9.70
N SER A 340 0.62 -2.55 -9.06
CA SER A 340 1.57 -2.33 -7.98
C SER A 340 2.93 -2.01 -8.59
N VAL A 341 3.61 -0.99 -8.07
CA VAL A 341 5.00 -0.67 -8.41
C VAL A 341 5.98 -1.13 -7.34
N GLY A 342 5.50 -1.91 -6.36
CA GLY A 342 6.30 -2.58 -5.34
C GLY A 342 6.28 -1.91 -3.97
N VAL A 343 7.02 -2.54 -3.07
CA VAL A 343 7.09 -2.24 -1.64
C VAL A 343 8.36 -1.43 -1.37
N HIS A 344 8.21 -0.12 -1.17
CA HIS A 344 9.32 0.85 -1.06
C HIS A 344 9.19 1.72 0.18
N SER A 345 10.29 2.34 0.62
CA SER A 345 10.29 3.20 1.80
C SER A 345 9.34 4.40 1.66
N PRO A 346 8.68 4.87 2.74
CA PRO A 346 7.99 6.16 2.74
C PRO A 346 8.99 7.33 2.60
N ASN A 347 10.29 7.10 2.79
CA ASN A 347 11.38 8.07 2.66
C ASN A 347 11.70 8.39 1.18
N ARG A 348 10.68 8.89 0.48
CA ARG A 348 10.60 9.25 -0.95
C ARG A 348 10.80 8.09 -1.93
N TYR A 349 9.89 8.00 -2.91
CA TYR A 349 9.97 7.03 -4.00
C TYR A 349 9.80 7.69 -5.39
N ASP A 350 10.90 7.85 -6.11
CA ASP A 350 10.92 8.33 -7.50
C ASP A 350 10.97 7.13 -8.47
N MET A 351 10.20 7.16 -9.56
CA MET A 351 10.13 6.07 -10.55
C MET A 351 10.08 6.61 -11.98
N VAL A 352 10.73 5.91 -12.91
CA VAL A 352 10.54 6.09 -14.36
C VAL A 352 9.99 4.79 -14.95
N PHE A 353 8.77 4.84 -15.49
CA PHE A 353 8.21 3.76 -16.29
C PHE A 353 8.95 3.72 -17.63
N GLN A 354 9.63 2.61 -17.92
CA GLN A 354 10.45 2.40 -19.12
C GLN A 354 9.69 1.61 -20.20
N PRO A 355 10.04 1.72 -21.50
CA PRO A 355 9.22 1.20 -22.61
C PRO A 355 8.99 -0.32 -22.65
N HIS A 356 9.80 -1.09 -21.95
CA HIS A 356 9.65 -2.55 -21.81
C HIS A 356 8.59 -2.94 -20.76
N SER A 357 8.24 -2.04 -19.83
CA SER A 357 7.25 -2.29 -18.79
C SER A 357 5.81 -2.36 -19.33
N ASP A 358 5.07 -3.39 -18.93
CA ASP A 358 3.68 -3.67 -19.31
C ASP A 358 2.65 -2.61 -18.81
N TYR A 359 3.12 -1.58 -18.09
CA TYR A 359 2.34 -0.42 -17.64
C TYR A 359 2.82 0.91 -18.24
N TRP A 360 3.97 0.91 -18.94
CA TRP A 360 4.46 2.07 -19.69
C TRP A 360 3.37 2.64 -20.60
N GLY A 361 2.75 1.76 -21.38
CA GLY A 361 1.64 2.12 -22.26
C GLY A 361 0.44 2.77 -21.59
N LYS A 362 0.04 2.23 -20.43
CA LYS A 362 -1.04 2.77 -19.59
C LYS A 362 -0.66 4.17 -19.06
N CYS A 363 0.63 4.40 -18.79
CA CYS A 363 1.17 5.72 -18.45
C CYS A 363 1.13 6.69 -19.65
N ILE A 364 1.45 6.24 -20.88
CA ILE A 364 1.34 7.09 -22.08
C ILE A 364 -0.13 7.45 -22.33
N GLN A 365 -1.07 6.50 -22.31
CA GLN A 365 -2.51 6.78 -22.47
C GLN A 365 -3.01 7.79 -21.43
N GLN A 366 -2.73 7.55 -20.14
CA GLN A 366 -3.09 8.45 -19.04
C GLN A 366 -2.58 9.88 -19.27
N ASN A 367 -1.32 10.03 -19.72
CA ASN A 367 -0.74 11.32 -20.05
C ASN A 367 -1.42 11.97 -21.27
N THR A 368 -1.66 11.22 -22.35
CA THR A 368 -2.27 11.75 -23.57
C THR A 368 -3.71 12.22 -23.32
N ILE A 369 -4.50 11.49 -22.51
CA ILE A 369 -5.84 11.90 -22.08
C ILE A 369 -5.77 13.17 -21.21
N SER A 370 -4.84 13.21 -20.24
CA SER A 370 -4.61 14.39 -19.38
C SER A 370 -4.29 15.63 -20.20
N ASN A 371 -3.35 15.50 -21.15
CA ASN A 371 -2.87 16.59 -21.98
C ASN A 371 -3.92 17.05 -22.99
N TYR A 372 -4.68 16.13 -23.59
CA TYR A 372 -5.82 16.46 -24.46
C TYR A 372 -6.88 17.30 -23.73
N ILE A 373 -7.27 16.90 -22.51
CA ILE A 373 -8.28 17.63 -21.73
C ILE A 373 -7.74 19.00 -21.25
N ASN A 374 -6.44 19.11 -20.94
CA ASN A 374 -5.78 20.39 -20.67
C ASN A 374 -5.82 21.32 -21.89
N MET A 375 -5.38 20.82 -23.06
CA MET A 375 -5.32 21.55 -24.33
C MET A 375 -6.70 22.08 -24.75
N VAL A 376 -7.71 21.19 -24.79
CA VAL A 376 -9.10 21.52 -25.11
C VAL A 376 -9.67 22.58 -24.16
N ARG A 377 -9.34 22.50 -22.86
CA ARG A 377 -9.74 23.52 -21.87
C ARG A 377 -9.03 24.85 -22.09
N SER A 378 -7.74 24.88 -22.45
CA SER A 378 -6.99 26.12 -22.70
C SER A 378 -7.36 26.81 -24.01
N GLU A 379 -7.76 26.04 -25.03
CA GLU A 379 -8.15 26.56 -26.35
C GLU A 379 -9.64 26.95 -26.43
N GLY A 380 -10.43 26.70 -25.38
CA GLY A 380 -11.87 26.97 -25.35
C GLY A 380 -12.69 26.04 -26.24
N LEU A 381 -12.14 24.86 -26.57
CA LEU A 381 -12.80 23.86 -27.40
C LEU A 381 -13.84 23.04 -26.61
N ASN A 382 -14.73 22.37 -27.34
CA ASN A 382 -15.73 21.49 -26.73
C ASN A 382 -15.05 20.31 -26.02
N LEU A 383 -15.29 20.21 -24.71
CA LEU A 383 -14.81 19.12 -23.88
C LEU A 383 -15.49 17.79 -24.26
N PRO A 384 -14.79 16.65 -24.10
CA PRO A 384 -15.40 15.33 -24.21
C PRO A 384 -16.41 15.10 -23.06
N PRO A 385 -17.19 14.00 -23.06
CA PRO A 385 -18.09 13.63 -21.97
C PRO A 385 -17.48 13.74 -20.55
N SER A 386 -18.34 14.00 -19.57
CA SER A 386 -17.93 14.24 -18.17
C SER A 386 -17.36 13.01 -17.46
N GLU A 387 -17.75 11.80 -17.85
CA GLU A 387 -17.07 10.55 -17.49
C GLU A 387 -16.61 9.86 -18.79
N LEU A 388 -15.32 9.50 -18.88
CA LEU A 388 -14.78 8.69 -19.96
C LEU A 388 -14.39 7.30 -19.46
N ARG A 389 -14.97 6.28 -20.08
CA ARG A 389 -14.68 4.87 -19.82
C ARG A 389 -13.91 4.32 -21.00
N ILE A 390 -12.64 4.00 -20.79
CA ILE A 390 -11.68 3.73 -21.87
C ILE A 390 -11.13 2.32 -21.67
N ARG A 391 -11.18 1.46 -22.70
CA ARG A 391 -10.41 0.21 -22.66
C ARG A 391 -8.92 0.54 -22.93
N PRO A 392 -7.99 0.18 -22.04
CA PRO A 392 -6.57 0.34 -22.32
C PRO A 392 -6.15 -0.56 -23.49
N GLU A 393 -5.28 -0.05 -24.36
CA GLU A 393 -4.72 -0.82 -25.49
C GLU A 393 -3.86 -1.99 -24.97
N GLU A 394 -4.02 -3.16 -25.59
CA GLU A 394 -3.45 -4.44 -25.12
C GLU A 394 -2.00 -4.67 -25.58
N GLU A 395 -1.50 -3.88 -26.55
CA GLU A 395 -0.14 -4.00 -27.09
C GLU A 395 0.83 -3.03 -26.40
N SER A 396 1.96 -3.54 -25.89
CA SER A 396 3.02 -2.74 -25.25
C SER A 396 3.85 -1.88 -26.22
N ASN A 397 3.64 -2.01 -27.53
CA ASN A 397 4.48 -1.36 -28.55
C ASN A 397 4.01 0.06 -28.97
N TYR A 398 2.74 0.41 -28.71
CA TYR A 398 2.15 1.73 -29.02
C TYR A 398 2.25 2.17 -30.49
N THR A 399 2.37 1.21 -31.41
CA THR A 399 2.44 1.44 -32.86
C THR A 399 1.07 1.62 -33.52
N CYS A 400 -0.01 1.23 -32.83
CA CYS A 400 -1.39 1.33 -33.29
C CYS A 400 -2.33 1.52 -32.10
N GLY A 401 -3.19 2.55 -32.16
CA GLY A 401 -4.12 2.85 -31.07
C GLY A 401 -5.12 3.95 -31.42
N ILE A 402 -6.41 3.64 -31.32
CA ILE A 402 -7.46 4.62 -31.06
C ILE A 402 -8.09 4.17 -29.73
N PRO A 403 -8.13 5.01 -28.68
CA PRO A 403 -8.67 4.59 -27.39
C PRO A 403 -10.14 4.22 -27.53
N LEU A 404 -10.47 2.96 -27.25
CA LEU A 404 -11.84 2.47 -27.34
C LEU A 404 -12.67 3.04 -26.19
N MET A 405 -13.36 4.14 -26.48
CA MET A 405 -14.39 4.72 -25.63
C MET A 405 -15.55 3.72 -25.52
N VAL A 406 -15.77 3.22 -24.29
CA VAL A 406 -16.76 2.17 -23.96
C VAL A 406 -18.14 2.77 -23.67
N ASN A 407 -18.20 4.03 -23.22
CA ASN A 407 -19.44 4.76 -22.93
C ASN A 407 -19.77 5.87 -23.94
N HIS A 408 -19.12 5.88 -25.10
CA HIS A 408 -19.42 6.79 -26.21
C HIS A 408 -19.80 5.99 -27.46
N VAL A 409 -20.76 6.48 -28.26
CA VAL A 409 -21.13 5.80 -29.51
C VAL A 409 -20.09 6.11 -30.59
N ASN A 410 -19.35 5.10 -31.00
CA ASN A 410 -18.29 5.21 -32.01
C ASN A 410 -18.89 5.22 -33.43
N TYR A 411 -19.71 6.24 -33.74
CA TYR A 411 -20.38 6.44 -35.04
C TYR A 411 -19.42 6.46 -36.24
N GLY A 412 -18.14 6.77 -36.02
CA GLY A 412 -17.08 6.77 -37.05
C GLY A 412 -16.81 5.41 -37.71
N LEU A 413 -17.36 4.30 -37.18
CA LEU A 413 -17.31 2.98 -37.85
C LEU A 413 -18.28 2.84 -39.03
N MET A 414 -19.13 3.84 -39.33
CA MET A 414 -19.96 3.82 -40.55
C MET A 414 -19.90 5.09 -41.41
N LEU A 415 -19.76 6.29 -40.83
CA LEU A 415 -19.74 7.54 -41.62
C LEU A 415 -18.70 8.56 -41.11
N THR A 416 -18.35 9.49 -41.98
CA THR A 416 -17.16 10.35 -41.89
C THR A 416 -17.29 11.51 -40.90
N SER A 417 -16.28 11.63 -40.03
CA SER A 417 -15.98 12.74 -39.10
C SER A 417 -17.01 13.02 -37.98
N ALA A 418 -16.61 13.54 -36.82
CA ALA A 418 -15.24 13.83 -36.33
C ALA A 418 -14.83 12.82 -35.24
N ASP A 419 -13.67 12.18 -35.42
CA ASP A 419 -13.12 11.24 -34.45
C ASP A 419 -12.42 11.99 -33.30
N ILE A 420 -12.48 11.47 -32.06
CA ILE A 420 -11.31 11.56 -31.16
C ILE A 420 -10.29 10.53 -31.64
N LYS A 421 -9.71 10.79 -32.81
CA LYS A 421 -8.38 10.28 -33.14
C LYS A 421 -7.43 11.03 -32.25
N LEU A 422 -6.96 10.39 -31.18
CA LEU A 422 -5.62 10.68 -30.69
C LEU A 422 -4.68 10.12 -31.75
N PRO A 423 -3.96 10.94 -32.53
CA PRO A 423 -3.04 10.42 -33.51
C PRO A 423 -1.79 9.89 -32.78
N TYR A 424 -1.76 8.59 -32.48
CA TYR A 424 -0.50 7.84 -32.54
C TYR A 424 -0.02 7.80 -34.01
N ARG A 425 0.33 8.97 -34.54
CA ARG A 425 1.43 9.06 -35.49
C ARG A 425 2.69 8.62 -34.75
N ASN A 426 3.70 8.17 -35.48
CA ASN A 426 5.04 8.08 -34.93
C ASN A 426 5.51 9.49 -34.52
N ILE A 427 5.35 9.85 -33.25
CA ILE A 427 5.94 11.05 -32.64
C ILE A 427 7.42 10.76 -32.34
N SER A 428 8.13 10.29 -33.36
CA SER A 428 9.55 9.93 -33.30
C SER A 428 10.48 11.09 -33.68
N ASN A 429 9.92 12.26 -33.99
CA ASN A 429 10.65 13.44 -34.49
C ASN A 429 10.10 14.81 -34.04
N ASP A 430 8.85 14.94 -33.59
CA ASP A 430 8.21 16.24 -33.31
C ASP A 430 7.48 16.27 -31.95
N PHE A 431 8.21 16.51 -30.84
CA PHE A 431 7.77 17.33 -29.70
C PHE A 431 8.93 17.63 -28.72
#